data_AF-T2IJ15-F1
#
_entry.id   AF-T2IJ15-F1
#
_cell.length_a   1.000
_cell.length_b   1.000
_cell.length_c   1.000
_cell.angle_alpha   90.00
_cell.angle_beta   90.00
_cell.angle_gamma   90.00
#
_symmetry.space_group_name_H-M   'P 1'
#
loop_
_entity.id
_entity.type
_entity.pdbx_description
1 polymer ?
#
loop_
_entity_poly.entity_id
_entity_poly.type
_entity_poly.pdbx_seq_one_letter_code
_entity_poly.pdbx_strand_id
1 'polypeptide(L)'
;MDILLKQGALDVFTQSVMMKKSRPGILLTVICPVDKIDICEEIIFRETTTLGIRQSIEKRSILEREIKIVNTKYGEVRVKIATKGKGDNKTIINVHPEYEDCSAIALKFNQPLTTIQKIALESFYSIS
;
A
#
# COMPACT_ATOMS: atom_id res chain seq x y z
N MET A 1 0.65 14.11 6.11
CA MET A 1 0.76 12.65 5.85
C MET A 1 2.05 12.34 5.10
N ASP A 2 2.33 13.04 3.99
CA ASP A 2 3.53 12.80 3.17
C ASP A 2 4.86 12.88 3.94
N ILE A 3 5.00 13.79 4.90
CA ILE A 3 6.22 13.92 5.71
C ILE A 3 6.45 12.64 6.53
N LEU A 4 5.40 12.06 7.11
CA LEU A 4 5.49 10.82 7.90
C LEU A 4 5.91 9.64 7.00
N LEU A 5 5.30 9.52 5.82
CA LEU A 5 5.67 8.49 4.83
C LEU A 5 7.13 8.64 4.39
N LYS A 6 7.58 9.88 4.12
CA LYS A 6 8.98 10.18 3.78
C LYS A 6 9.97 9.83 4.90
N GLN A 7 9.54 9.87 6.15
CA GLN A 7 10.37 9.57 7.32
C GLN A 7 10.32 8.09 7.76
N GLY A 8 9.66 7.24 6.96
CA GLY A 8 9.66 5.80 7.16
C GLY A 8 8.41 5.23 7.83
N ALA A 9 7.32 6.00 7.93
CA ALA A 9 6.02 5.40 8.21
C ALA A 9 5.65 4.40 7.09
N LEU A 10 5.15 3.24 7.47
CA LEU A 10 4.70 2.18 6.56
C LEU A 10 3.33 2.50 5.95
N ASP A 11 2.47 3.18 6.71
CA ASP A 11 1.15 3.60 6.28
C ASP A 11 0.65 4.79 7.12
N VAL A 12 -0.15 5.66 6.51
CA VAL A 12 -0.77 6.81 7.16
C VAL A 12 -2.16 6.99 6.60
N PHE A 13 -3.18 6.88 7.45
CA PHE A 13 -4.57 7.02 7.04
C PHE A 13 -5.39 7.80 8.07
N THR A 14 -6.58 8.22 7.64
CA THR A 14 -7.52 8.96 8.47
C THR A 14 -8.90 8.37 8.46
N GLN A 15 -9.61 8.52 9.58
CA GLN A 15 -11.02 8.20 9.69
C GLN A 15 -11.79 9.43 10.18
N SER A 16 -12.94 9.71 9.55
CA SER A 16 -13.87 10.71 10.05
C SER A 16 -14.52 10.19 11.33
N VAL A 17 -14.45 10.95 12.41
CA VAL A 17 -15.00 10.58 13.72
C VAL A 17 -15.87 11.72 14.26
N MET A 18 -16.89 11.36 15.04
CA MET A 18 -17.64 12.34 15.83
C MET A 18 -17.07 12.38 17.24
N MET A 19 -16.60 13.54 17.68
CA MET A 19 -16.03 13.76 19.00
C MET A 19 -17.08 14.28 19.99
N LYS A 20 -16.70 14.37 21.27
CA LYS A 20 -17.54 14.99 22.32
C LYS A 20 -18.06 16.36 21.89
N LYS A 21 -19.24 16.73 22.40
CA LYS A 21 -19.94 17.99 22.06
C LYS A 21 -20.28 18.09 20.55
N SER A 22 -20.55 16.96 19.91
CA SER A 22 -20.94 16.86 18.50
C SER A 22 -19.97 17.57 17.55
N ARG A 23 -18.67 17.49 17.84
CA ARG A 23 -17.63 18.10 17.01
C ARG A 23 -17.15 17.08 15.99
N PRO A 24 -17.26 17.34 14.68
CA PRO A 24 -16.62 16.49 13.69
C PRO A 24 -15.10 16.58 13.86
N GLY A 25 -14.42 15.44 13.79
CA GLY A 25 -12.98 15.34 13.94
C GLY A 25 -12.39 14.29 13.01
N ILE A 26 -11.07 14.21 13.00
CA ILE A 26 -10.31 13.26 12.20
C ILE A 26 -9.44 12.44 13.15
N LEU A 27 -9.57 11.12 13.09
CA LEU A 27 -8.63 10.20 13.69
C LEU A 27 -7.49 9.95 12.70
N LEU A 28 -6.29 10.41 13.03
CA LEU A 28 -5.07 10.12 12.30
C LEU A 28 -4.42 8.86 12.87
N THR A 29 -4.15 7.89 12.01
CA THR A 29 -3.41 6.67 12.37
C THR A 29 -2.15 6.57 11.54
N VAL A 30 -1.04 6.29 12.21
CA VAL A 30 0.28 6.09 11.58
C VAL A 30 0.79 4.72 11.97
N ILE A 31 1.10 3.89 10.96
CA ILE A 31 1.75 2.60 11.16
C ILE A 31 3.22 2.79 10.81
N CYS A 32 4.12 2.53 11.75
CA CYS A 32 5.55 2.64 11.55
C CYS A 32 6.32 1.50 12.23
N PRO A 33 7.57 1.24 11.84
CA PRO A 33 8.46 0.35 12.59
C PRO A 33 8.73 0.90 14.00
N VAL A 34 9.06 0.02 14.94
CA VAL A 34 9.29 0.40 16.36
C VAL A 34 10.42 1.42 16.49
N ASP A 35 11.45 1.34 15.65
CA ASP A 35 12.57 2.30 15.61
C ASP A 35 12.20 3.67 15.01
N LYS A 36 10.99 3.83 14.48
CA LYS A 36 10.48 5.08 13.90
C LYS A 36 9.40 5.75 14.74
N ILE A 37 9.13 5.23 15.93
CA ILE A 37 8.14 5.79 16.86
C ILE A 37 8.44 7.25 17.16
N ASP A 38 9.62 7.54 17.70
CA ASP A 38 9.97 8.87 18.22
C ASP A 38 9.88 9.95 17.13
N ILE A 39 10.41 9.66 15.93
CA ILE A 39 10.37 10.59 14.81
C ILE A 39 8.94 10.83 14.32
N CYS A 40 8.08 9.79 14.30
CA CYS A 40 6.68 9.96 13.91
C CYS A 40 5.91 10.78 14.95
N GLU A 41 6.14 10.54 16.24
CA GLU A 41 5.50 11.31 17.32
C GLU A 41 5.91 12.79 17.27
N GLU A 42 7.20 13.08 17.11
CA GLU A 42 7.71 14.45 16.97
C GLU A 42 7.02 15.19 15.82
N ILE A 43 6.91 14.54 14.65
CA ILE A 43 6.23 15.11 13.49
C ILE A 43 4.76 15.37 13.80
N ILE A 44 4.07 14.42 14.44
CA ILE A 44 2.64 14.59 14.76
C ILE A 44 2.44 15.74 15.75
N PHE A 45 3.24 15.85 16.80
CA PHE A 45 3.13 16.94 17.77
C PHE A 45 3.47 18.30 17.17
N ARG A 46 4.46 18.36 16.27
CA ARG A 46 4.88 19.60 15.62
C ARG A 46 3.87 20.10 14.57
N GLU A 47 3.34 19.18 13.77
CA GLU A 47 2.52 19.52 12.58
C GLU A 47 1.01 19.47 12.85
N THR A 48 0.58 19.07 14.05
CA THR A 48 -0.85 18.97 14.42
C THR A 48 -1.13 19.64 15.76
N THR A 49 -2.41 19.85 16.06
CA THR A 49 -2.85 20.44 17.32
C THR A 49 -3.11 19.40 18.41
N THR A 50 -2.67 18.15 18.24
CA THR A 50 -2.93 17.11 19.25
C THR A 50 -2.11 17.39 20.51
N LEU A 51 -2.70 17.10 21.67
CA LEU A 51 -2.03 17.19 22.96
C LEU A 51 -1.49 15.84 23.44
N GLY A 52 -1.77 14.76 22.70
CA GLY A 52 -1.31 13.42 23.05
C GLY A 52 -1.48 12.44 21.91
N ILE A 53 -0.67 11.38 21.95
CA ILE A 53 -0.70 10.26 21.01
C ILE A 53 -0.92 8.98 21.83
N ARG A 54 -1.69 8.04 21.27
CA ARG A 54 -1.87 6.70 21.83
C ARG A 54 -1.12 5.73 20.93
N GLN A 55 -0.36 4.83 21.53
CA GLN A 55 0.46 3.87 20.83
C GLN A 55 0.14 2.43 21.27
N SER A 56 0.18 1.51 20.32
CA SER A 56 0.24 0.06 20.56
C SER A 56 1.30 -0.57 19.63
N ILE A 57 1.88 -1.68 20.09
CA ILE A 57 2.78 -2.51 19.28
C ILE A 57 2.01 -3.75 18.84
N GLU A 58 1.87 -3.93 17.54
CA GLU A 58 1.14 -5.05 16.94
C GLU A 58 2.10 -6.04 16.27
N LYS A 59 1.79 -7.34 16.38
CA LYS A 59 2.49 -8.37 15.59
C LYS A 59 1.86 -8.45 14.21
N ARG A 60 2.70 -8.53 13.17
CA ARG A 60 2.27 -8.62 11.78
C ARG A 60 2.83 -9.86 11.11
N SER A 61 1.96 -10.63 10.46
CA SER A 61 2.35 -11.68 9.52
C SER A 61 2.32 -11.13 8.10
N ILE A 62 3.40 -11.33 7.34
CA ILE A 62 3.54 -10.80 5.97
C ILE A 62 3.93 -11.96 5.04
N LEU A 63 3.34 -12.00 3.86
CA LEU A 63 3.75 -12.90 2.79
C LEU A 63 5.04 -12.38 2.13
N GLU A 64 5.88 -13.30 1.66
CA GLU A 64 6.98 -12.89 0.77
C GLU A 64 6.38 -12.31 -0.50
N ARG A 65 6.94 -11.21 -0.98
CA ARG A 65 6.46 -10.52 -2.16
C ARG A 65 7.61 -10.16 -3.09
N GLU A 66 7.38 -10.33 -4.38
CA GLU A 66 8.27 -9.91 -5.44
C GLU A 66 7.48 -9.11 -6.48
N ILE A 67 8.19 -8.26 -7.22
CA ILE A 67 7.62 -7.53 -8.35
C ILE A 67 8.22 -8.12 -9.63
N LYS A 68 7.36 -8.58 -10.54
CA LYS A 68 7.75 -8.95 -11.90
C LYS A 68 7.15 -7.98 -12.90
N ILE A 69 7.85 -7.78 -14.01
CA ILE A 69 7.34 -7.00 -15.14
C ILE A 69 6.72 -7.98 -16.13
N VAL A 70 5.51 -7.70 -16.58
CA VAL A 70 4.84 -8.45 -17.65
C VAL A 70 4.63 -7.56 -18.86
N ASN A 71 4.89 -8.13 -20.04
CA ASN A 71 4.67 -7.46 -21.31
C ASN A 71 3.22 -7.67 -21.75
N THR A 72 2.46 -6.58 -21.83
CA THR A 72 1.11 -6.59 -22.39
C THR A 72 1.11 -5.95 -23.77
N LYS A 73 0.03 -6.12 -24.54
CA LYS A 73 -0.17 -5.41 -25.81
C LYS A 73 -0.20 -3.88 -25.69
N TYR A 74 -0.33 -3.35 -24.47
CA TYR A 74 -0.38 -1.91 -24.20
C TYR A 74 0.88 -1.38 -23.51
N GLY A 75 1.87 -2.24 -23.26
CA GLY A 75 3.12 -1.91 -22.59
C GLY A 75 3.41 -2.78 -21.38
N GLU A 76 4.47 -2.43 -20.68
CA GLU A 76 4.92 -3.12 -19.48
C GLU A 76 4.05 -2.78 -18.27
N VAL A 77 3.72 -3.80 -17.48
CA VAL A 77 2.99 -3.65 -16.22
C VAL A 77 3.77 -4.37 -15.13
N ARG A 78 4.03 -3.70 -14.00
CA ARG A 78 4.55 -4.36 -12.81
C ARG A 78 3.43 -5.16 -12.15
N VAL A 79 3.76 -6.36 -11.69
CA VAL A 79 2.85 -7.28 -11.03
C VAL A 79 3.45 -7.70 -9.70
N LYS A 80 2.74 -7.40 -8.61
CA LYS A 80 3.06 -7.84 -7.25
C LYS A 80 2.60 -9.27 -7.07
N ILE A 81 3.54 -10.16 -6.79
CA ILE A 81 3.30 -11.58 -6.57
C ILE A 81 3.54 -11.86 -5.09
N ALA A 82 2.52 -12.35 -4.39
CA ALA A 82 2.59 -12.74 -3.00
C ALA A 82 2.69 -14.27 -2.90
N THR A 83 3.71 -14.75 -2.19
CA THR A 83 4.03 -16.17 -2.08
C THR A 83 4.16 -16.64 -0.63
N LYS A 84 3.92 -17.93 -0.41
CA LYS A 84 4.08 -18.60 0.88
C LYS A 84 4.95 -19.85 0.72
N GLY A 85 5.74 -20.18 1.74
CA GLY A 85 6.70 -21.29 1.69
C GLY A 85 8.11 -20.82 1.39
N LYS A 86 9.09 -21.74 1.35
CA LYS A 86 10.50 -21.47 1.05
C LYS A 86 11.04 -22.53 0.10
N GLY A 87 12.04 -22.17 -0.71
CA GLY A 87 12.66 -23.07 -1.68
C GLY A 87 11.67 -23.60 -2.71
N ASP A 88 11.74 -24.89 -2.99
CA ASP A 88 10.90 -25.55 -4.01
C ASP A 88 9.41 -25.64 -3.63
N ASN A 89 9.06 -25.40 -2.37
CA ASN A 89 7.67 -25.39 -1.87
C ASN A 89 7.04 -23.99 -1.88
N LYS A 90 7.50 -23.08 -2.75
CA LYS A 90 6.95 -21.71 -2.88
C LYS A 90 5.63 -21.75 -3.65
N THR A 91 4.52 -21.44 -2.98
CA THR A 91 3.19 -21.36 -3.60
C THR A 91 2.78 -19.92 -3.79
N ILE A 92 2.32 -19.56 -5.00
CA ILE A 92 1.72 -18.26 -5.28
C ILE A 92 0.35 -18.21 -4.59
N ILE A 93 0.16 -17.23 -3.70
CA ILE A 93 -1.10 -16.99 -3.00
C ILE A 93 -1.93 -15.96 -3.75
N ASN A 94 -1.28 -14.92 -4.28
CA ASN A 94 -1.99 -13.86 -4.97
C ASN A 94 -1.09 -13.11 -5.95
N VAL A 95 -1.72 -12.53 -6.97
CA VAL A 95 -1.07 -11.79 -8.05
C VAL A 95 -1.88 -10.53 -8.30
N HIS A 96 -1.25 -9.37 -8.17
CA HIS A 96 -1.92 -8.08 -8.34
C HIS A 96 -1.11 -7.18 -9.28
N PRO A 97 -1.68 -6.76 -10.42
CA PRO A 97 -1.09 -5.72 -11.26
C PRO A 97 -0.98 -4.39 -10.49
N GLU A 98 0.10 -3.65 -10.73
CA GLU A 98 0.32 -2.35 -10.10
C GLU A 98 -0.69 -1.33 -10.62
N TYR A 99 -1.41 -0.70 -9.68
CA TYR A 99 -2.52 0.17 -10.01
C TYR A 99 -2.08 1.37 -10.85
N GLU A 100 -0.96 2.01 -10.49
CA GLU A 100 -0.43 3.19 -11.16
C GLU A 100 -0.07 2.89 -12.63
N ASP A 101 0.56 1.74 -12.89
CA ASP A 101 0.92 1.29 -14.23
C ASP A 101 -0.35 1.03 -15.06
N CYS A 102 -1.31 0.28 -14.49
CA CYS A 102 -2.57 -0.01 -15.16
C CYS A 102 -3.40 1.26 -15.42
N SER A 103 -3.41 2.21 -14.49
CA SER A 103 -4.14 3.48 -14.60
C SER A 103 -3.53 4.37 -15.67
N ALA A 104 -2.19 4.49 -15.70
CA ALA A 104 -1.50 5.25 -16.73
C ALA A 104 -1.75 4.68 -18.14
N ILE A 105 -1.73 3.35 -18.29
CA ILE A 105 -2.03 2.68 -19.55
C ILE A 105 -3.51 2.85 -19.94
N ALA A 106 -4.42 2.67 -18.99
CA ALA A 106 -5.86 2.84 -19.20
C ALA A 106 -6.18 4.24 -19.74
N LEU A 107 -5.59 5.28 -19.15
CA LEU A 107 -5.73 6.67 -19.61
C LEU A 107 -5.11 6.88 -20.99
N LYS A 108 -3.88 6.39 -21.21
CA LYS A 108 -3.15 6.57 -22.47
C LYS A 108 -3.86 5.94 -23.67
N PHE A 109 -4.47 4.78 -23.49
CA PHE A 109 -5.13 4.02 -24.57
C PHE A 109 -6.65 4.08 -24.53
N ASN A 110 -7.21 4.93 -23.65
CA ASN A 110 -8.65 5.07 -23.42
C ASN A 110 -9.34 3.71 -23.22
N GLN A 111 -8.76 2.86 -22.37
CA GLN A 111 -9.28 1.55 -22.03
C GLN A 111 -9.78 1.51 -20.58
N PRO A 112 -10.76 0.66 -20.24
CA PRO A 112 -11.14 0.45 -18.85
C PRO A 112 -9.98 -0.12 -18.03
N LEU A 113 -9.78 0.41 -16.82
CA LEU A 113 -8.74 -0.07 -15.88
C LEU A 113 -8.84 -1.59 -15.64
N THR A 114 -10.06 -2.09 -15.47
CA THR A 114 -10.33 -3.52 -15.22
C THR A 114 -9.87 -4.40 -16.39
N THR A 115 -9.98 -3.90 -17.63
CA THR A 115 -9.49 -4.58 -18.83
C THR A 115 -7.96 -4.65 -18.82
N ILE A 116 -7.28 -3.56 -18.49
CA ILE A 116 -5.81 -3.53 -18.42
C ILE A 116 -5.30 -4.46 -17.31
N GLN A 117 -5.94 -4.45 -16.14
CA GLN A 117 -5.62 -5.36 -15.04
C GLN A 117 -5.78 -6.83 -15.44
N LYS A 118 -6.89 -7.17 -16.13
CA LYS A 118 -7.14 -8.53 -16.61
C LYS A 118 -6.07 -8.98 -17.60
N ILE A 119 -5.70 -8.12 -18.56
CA ILE A 119 -4.65 -8.43 -19.54
C ILE A 119 -3.31 -8.63 -18.85
N ALA A 120 -2.94 -7.80 -17.88
CA ALA A 120 -1.71 -7.96 -17.12
C ALA A 120 -1.67 -9.31 -16.38
N LEU A 121 -2.79 -9.74 -15.79
CA LEU A 121 -2.92 -11.05 -15.16
C LEU A 121 -2.79 -12.19 -16.18
N GLU A 122 -3.48 -12.11 -17.32
CA GLU A 122 -3.38 -13.12 -18.39
C GLU A 122 -1.95 -13.23 -18.91
N SER A 123 -1.26 -12.11 -19.11
CA SER A 123 0.15 -12.08 -19.51
C SER A 123 1.06 -12.71 -18.45
N PHE A 124 0.79 -12.49 -17.16
CA PHE A 124 1.55 -13.13 -16.08
C PHE A 124 1.42 -14.65 -16.11
N TYR A 125 0.20 -15.17 -16.19
CA TYR A 125 -0.06 -16.62 -16.19
C TYR A 125 0.34 -17.31 -17.49
N SER A 126 0.49 -16.57 -18.59
CA SER A 126 0.96 -17.13 -19.86
C SER A 126 2.48 -17.33 -19.90
N ILE A 127 3.23 -16.68 -19.00
CA ILE A 127 4.70 -16.73 -18.93
C ILE A 127 5.17 -17.58 -17.72
N SER A 128 4.27 -17.90 -16.79
CA SER A 128 4.54 -18.69 -15.56
C SER A 128 4.26 -20.17 -15.76
#